data_AF-A0A1N6LBT4-F1
#
_entry.id   AF-A0A1N6LBT4-F1
#
_cell.length_a   1.000
_cell.length_b   1.000
_cell.length_c   1.000
_cell.angle_alpha   90.00
_cell.angle_beta   90.00
_cell.angle_gamma   90.00
#
_symmetry.space_group_name_H-M   'P 1'
#
loop_
_entity.id
_entity.type
_entity.pdbx_description
1 polymer ?
#
loop_
_entity_poly.entity_id
_entity_poly.type
_entity_poly.pdbx_seq_one_letter_code
_entity_poly.pdbx_strand_id
1 'polypeptide(L)'
;MSGDSLSSAAHAGLTYVETEDRRTIAALGFRLSFFRIGERWSHALAIGPEGGPAELEGLAEVVEGEPDRDDRMRVVSPTYQEVHEHAVPDGICLLLTGQSTPHHFSAVVTARRDADGVTVEFDVADRCREPVVTLGAMYLVRLGSSDLSDAGTGRIVWEGDALGTGRLEFAADDPSSASLSEAGRRASRVQALARIVPTERTQRLCYRWRWSPAAPAVTAR
;
A
#
# COMPACT_ATOMS: atom_id res chain seq x y z
N MET A 1 3.47 14.65 27.64
CA MET A 1 3.69 15.67 26.61
C MET A 1 2.72 15.35 25.49
N SER A 2 1.69 16.18 25.35
CA SER A 2 0.61 15.97 24.38
C SER A 2 1.13 16.43 23.02
N GLY A 3 1.37 15.49 22.11
CA GLY A 3 1.75 15.82 20.74
C GLY A 3 0.55 16.44 20.04
N ASP A 4 0.64 17.72 19.71
CA ASP A 4 -0.32 18.39 18.84
C ASP A 4 -0.32 17.68 17.48
N SER A 5 -1.38 16.91 17.22
CA SER A 5 -1.64 16.34 15.91
C SER A 5 -2.06 17.49 14.98
N LEU A 6 -1.19 17.86 14.05
CA LEU A 6 -1.54 18.82 13.02
C LEU A 6 -2.42 18.09 12.00
N SER A 7 -3.73 18.31 12.08
CA SER A 7 -4.66 17.92 11.01
C SER A 7 -4.35 18.78 9.78
N SER A 8 -3.83 18.17 8.72
CA SER A 8 -3.77 18.81 7.40
C SER A 8 -5.17 18.85 6.77
N ALA A 9 -5.32 19.69 5.74
CA ALA A 9 -6.59 20.04 5.12
C ALA A 9 -7.36 18.80 4.59
N ALA A 10 -8.69 18.86 4.64
CA ALA A 10 -9.54 17.85 4.00
C ALA A 10 -9.40 17.97 2.47
N HIS A 11 -8.59 17.11 1.86
CA HIS A 11 -8.38 17.08 0.42
C HIS A 11 -9.41 16.16 -0.24
N ALA A 12 -10.41 16.73 -0.92
CA ALA A 12 -11.42 15.96 -1.66
C ALA A 12 -12.14 14.85 -0.85
N GLY A 13 -12.27 15.04 0.47
CA GLY A 13 -12.86 14.06 1.39
C GLY A 13 -11.92 12.93 1.82
N LEU A 14 -10.61 13.11 1.62
CA LEU A 14 -9.56 12.38 2.32
C LEU A 14 -9.09 13.19 3.53
N THR A 15 -8.69 12.49 4.58
CA THR A 15 -8.00 13.08 5.74
C THR A 15 -6.54 12.66 5.72
N TYR A 16 -5.66 13.59 6.08
CA TYR A 16 -4.24 13.33 6.32
C TYR A 16 -3.88 13.74 7.75
N VAL A 17 -3.33 12.80 8.51
CA VAL A 17 -2.89 13.01 9.89
C VAL A 17 -1.42 12.67 10.01
N GLU A 18 -0.66 13.61 10.55
CA GLU A 18 0.79 13.51 10.74
C GLU A 18 1.15 13.62 12.23
N THR A 19 1.87 12.62 12.73
CA THR A 19 2.55 12.63 14.04
C THR A 19 4.06 12.52 13.83
N GLU A 20 4.86 12.44 14.88
CA GLU A 20 6.32 12.24 14.72
C GLU A 20 6.66 10.93 13.99
N ASP A 21 5.96 9.85 14.32
CA ASP A 21 6.27 8.46 13.95
C ASP A 21 5.24 7.81 13.02
N ARG A 22 4.18 8.53 12.65
CA ARG A 22 3.09 8.02 11.81
C ARG A 22 2.58 9.07 10.82
N ARG A 23 2.23 8.61 9.62
CA ARG A 23 1.45 9.36 8.62
C ARG A 23 0.25 8.52 8.22
N THR A 24 -0.95 9.09 8.22
CA THR A 24 -2.17 8.34 7.90
C THR A 24 -2.98 9.06 6.84
N ILE A 25 -3.35 8.35 5.78
CA ILE A 25 -4.37 8.76 4.81
C ILE A 25 -5.63 7.95 5.09
N ALA A 26 -6.78 8.60 5.23
CA ALA A 26 -8.05 7.89 5.47
C ALA A 26 -9.24 8.50 4.74
N ALA A 27 -10.18 7.63 4.33
CA ALA A 27 -11.52 7.98 3.84
C ALA A 27 -12.40 6.73 3.72
N LEU A 28 -13.71 6.84 3.94
CA LEU A 28 -14.68 5.76 3.66
C LEU A 28 -14.33 4.43 4.35
N GLY A 29 -13.80 4.51 5.56
CA GLY A 29 -13.33 3.35 6.33
C GLY A 29 -11.99 2.75 5.88
N PHE A 30 -11.41 3.20 4.77
CA PHE A 30 -10.06 2.87 4.35
C PHE A 30 -9.04 3.71 5.13
N ARG A 31 -7.95 3.07 5.57
CA ARG A 31 -6.80 3.73 6.19
C ARG A 31 -5.51 3.15 5.62
N LEU A 32 -4.65 4.00 5.06
CA LEU A 32 -3.24 3.69 4.77
C LEU A 32 -2.39 4.41 5.80
N SER A 33 -1.65 3.66 6.61
CA SER A 33 -0.74 4.20 7.62
C SER A 33 0.69 3.88 7.28
N PHE A 34 1.54 4.90 7.25
CA PHE A 34 2.99 4.76 7.30
C PHE A 34 3.43 4.92 8.75
N PHE A 35 4.29 4.04 9.24
CA PHE A 35 4.79 4.09 10.61
C PHE A 35 6.27 3.71 10.66
N ARG A 36 6.98 4.30 11.62
CA ARG A 36 8.43 4.15 11.72
C ARG A 36 8.82 2.87 12.45
N ILE A 37 9.72 2.08 11.86
CA ILE A 37 10.40 0.93 12.46
C ILE A 37 11.92 1.19 12.39
N GLY A 38 12.51 1.59 13.51
CA GLY A 38 13.90 2.06 13.54
C GLY A 38 14.09 3.28 12.63
N GLU A 39 14.94 3.16 11.62
CA GLU A 39 15.21 4.24 10.66
C GLU A 39 14.37 4.17 9.37
N ARG A 40 13.37 3.28 9.32
CA ARG A 40 12.59 3.03 8.10
C ARG A 40 11.12 3.30 8.32
N TRP A 41 10.44 3.72 7.26
CA TRP A 41 8.99 3.74 7.18
C TRP A 41 8.51 2.41 6.60
N SER A 42 7.58 1.79 7.33
CA SER A 42 6.77 0.69 6.86
C SER A 42 5.34 1.15 6.67
N HIS A 43 4.49 0.36 6.01
CA HIS A 43 3.09 0.74 5.81
C HIS A 43 2.11 -0.42 5.87
N ALA A 44 0.90 -0.09 6.33
CA ALA A 44 -0.20 -1.03 6.46
C ALA A 44 -1.52 -0.39 6.01
N LEU A 45 -2.39 -1.22 5.45
CA LEU A 45 -3.75 -0.91 5.06
C LEU A 45 -4.71 -1.51 6.08
N ALA A 46 -5.70 -0.75 6.51
CA ALA A 46 -6.80 -1.23 7.32
C ALA A 46 -8.15 -0.80 6.71
N ILE A 47 -9.17 -1.64 6.90
CA ILE A 47 -10.56 -1.35 6.58
C ILE A 47 -11.36 -1.49 7.87
N GLY A 48 -12.20 -0.50 8.18
CA GLY A 48 -13.05 -0.53 9.36
C GLY A 48 -13.98 0.68 9.45
N PRO A 49 -14.83 0.76 10.49
CA PRO A 49 -15.71 1.90 10.67
C PRO A 49 -14.91 3.20 10.80
N GLU A 50 -15.40 4.29 10.19
CA GLU A 50 -14.81 5.61 10.37
C GLU A 50 -14.79 5.99 11.85
N GLY A 51 -13.62 6.38 12.37
CA GLY A 51 -13.44 6.74 13.78
C GLY A 51 -13.32 5.56 14.76
N GLY A 52 -13.33 4.30 14.29
CA GLY A 52 -13.04 3.14 15.13
C GLY A 52 -11.60 3.13 15.66
N PRO A 53 -11.33 2.43 16.80
CA PRO A 53 -10.01 2.40 17.41
C PRO A 53 -8.93 2.02 16.38
N ALA A 54 -7.79 2.70 16.47
CA ALA A 54 -6.65 2.52 15.57
C ALA A 54 -5.84 1.24 15.89
N GLU A 55 -6.48 0.20 16.44
CA GLU A 55 -5.85 -1.07 16.80
C GLU A 55 -5.46 -1.83 15.53
N LEU A 56 -4.29 -1.46 14.99
CA LEU A 56 -3.11 -2.28 14.67
C LEU A 56 -3.25 -3.75 14.24
N GLU A 57 -4.38 -4.20 13.73
CA GLU A 57 -4.37 -5.35 12.82
C GLU A 57 -4.54 -4.83 11.40
N GLY A 58 -3.40 -4.54 10.75
CA GLY A 58 -3.39 -4.21 9.34
C GLY A 58 -4.03 -5.36 8.58
N LEU A 59 -5.07 -5.06 7.81
CA LEU A 59 -5.65 -6.00 6.87
C LEU A 59 -4.61 -6.43 5.84
N ALA A 60 -3.75 -5.51 5.41
CA ALA A 60 -2.56 -5.80 4.63
C ALA A 60 -1.37 -5.06 5.20
N GLU A 61 -0.29 -5.77 5.49
CA GLU A 61 0.97 -5.22 6.01
C GLU A 61 2.08 -5.52 5.01
N VAL A 62 2.92 -4.52 4.72
CA VAL A 62 4.07 -4.75 3.83
C VAL A 62 5.02 -5.78 4.46
N VAL A 63 5.53 -6.69 3.63
CA VAL A 63 6.59 -7.61 4.02
C VAL A 63 7.92 -6.94 3.67
N GLU A 64 8.65 -6.53 4.69
CA GLU A 64 9.97 -5.92 4.56
C GLU A 64 11.02 -7.00 4.24
N GLY A 65 12.02 -6.65 3.42
CA GLY A 65 13.23 -7.46 3.27
C GLY A 65 14.18 -7.27 4.46
N GLU A 66 15.03 -8.27 4.70
CA GLU A 66 16.13 -8.24 5.67
C GLU A 66 17.46 -7.98 4.92
N PRO A 67 17.95 -6.74 4.80
CA PRO A 67 19.02 -6.44 3.83
C PRO A 67 20.38 -7.05 4.17
N ASP A 68 20.56 -7.48 5.42
CA ASP A 68 21.76 -8.18 5.88
C ASP A 68 21.73 -9.69 5.54
N ARG A 69 20.56 -10.24 5.19
CA ARG A 69 20.34 -11.67 4.93
C ARG A 69 19.86 -11.96 3.50
N ASP A 70 19.08 -11.07 2.93
CA ASP A 70 18.46 -11.25 1.62
C ASP A 70 19.47 -11.09 0.48
N ASP A 71 19.19 -11.76 -0.65
CA ASP A 71 19.92 -11.55 -1.89
C ASP A 71 19.72 -10.11 -2.37
N ARG A 72 20.80 -9.34 -2.43
CA ARG A 72 20.78 -7.94 -2.84
C ARG A 72 20.21 -7.73 -4.24
N MET A 73 20.27 -8.71 -5.13
CA MET A 73 19.67 -8.58 -6.47
C MET A 73 18.15 -8.80 -6.47
N ARG A 74 17.55 -9.20 -5.34
CA ARG A 74 16.14 -9.57 -5.21
C ARG A 74 15.45 -8.72 -4.16
N VAL A 75 14.84 -7.63 -4.62
CA VAL A 75 14.09 -6.72 -3.76
C VAL A 75 12.67 -7.27 -3.51
N VAL A 76 12.37 -7.63 -2.26
CA VAL A 76 11.04 -8.10 -1.83
C VAL A 76 10.03 -6.95 -1.79
N SER A 77 10.42 -5.85 -1.14
CA SER A 77 9.69 -4.59 -1.04
C SER A 77 10.67 -3.42 -1.01
N PRO A 78 10.32 -2.25 -1.55
CA PRO A 78 11.17 -1.06 -1.48
C PRO A 78 11.27 -0.55 -0.03
N THR A 79 12.42 0.01 0.33
CA THR A 79 12.65 0.61 1.66
C THR A 79 12.61 2.13 1.57
N TYR A 80 11.97 2.77 2.55
CA TYR A 80 11.86 4.22 2.65
C TYR A 80 12.38 4.72 4.01
N GLN A 81 13.11 5.84 4.00
CA GLN A 81 13.61 6.53 5.20
C GLN A 81 12.93 7.90 5.39
N GLU A 82 12.41 8.47 4.31
CA GLU A 82 11.72 9.77 4.33
C GLU A 82 10.35 9.68 3.65
N VAL A 83 9.40 10.46 4.17
CA VAL A 83 8.04 10.61 3.65
C VAL A 83 7.67 12.09 3.72
N HIS A 84 7.32 12.68 2.58
CA HIS A 84 6.98 14.10 2.47
C HIS A 84 5.60 14.26 1.81
N GLU A 85 4.70 15.04 2.44
CA GLU A 85 3.39 15.36 1.86
C GLU A 85 3.52 16.45 0.79
N HIS A 86 2.81 16.28 -0.32
CA HIS A 86 2.59 17.27 -1.35
C HIS A 86 1.09 17.40 -1.63
N ALA A 87 0.59 18.63 -1.57
CA ALA A 87 -0.79 18.93 -1.94
C ALA A 87 -0.98 18.76 -3.46
N VAL A 88 -2.02 18.01 -3.84
CA VAL A 88 -2.48 17.88 -5.23
C VAL A 88 -3.97 18.23 -5.29
N PRO A 89 -4.49 18.74 -6.43
CA PRO A 89 -5.86 19.26 -6.50
C PRO A 89 -6.95 18.26 -6.07
N ASP A 90 -6.78 16.98 -6.40
CA ASP A 90 -7.82 15.95 -6.27
C ASP A 90 -7.41 14.78 -5.36
N GLY A 91 -6.51 15.01 -4.39
CA GLY A 91 -6.04 13.94 -3.53
C GLY A 91 -4.90 14.32 -2.59
N ILE A 92 -4.25 13.30 -2.05
CA ILE A 92 -3.02 13.42 -1.26
C ILE A 92 -1.90 12.73 -2.05
N CYS A 93 -0.76 13.39 -2.16
CA CYS A 93 0.44 12.83 -2.76
C CYS A 93 1.54 12.77 -1.71
N LEU A 94 2.18 11.62 -1.56
CA LEU A 94 3.37 11.46 -0.73
C LEU A 94 4.57 11.18 -1.64
N LEU A 95 5.68 11.86 -1.38
CA LEU A 95 6.99 11.52 -1.93
C LEU A 95 7.75 10.73 -0.87
N LEU A 96 8.16 9.51 -1.23
CA LEU A 96 8.93 8.64 -0.37
C LEU A 96 10.31 8.45 -0.98
N THR A 97 11.34 8.45 -0.15
CA THR A 97 12.71 8.17 -0.59
C THR A 97 13.42 7.26 0.39
N GLY A 98 14.30 6.41 -0.14
CA GLY A 98 15.09 5.56 0.71
C GLY A 98 16.25 4.86 0.01
N GLN A 99 17.00 4.11 0.80
CA GLN A 99 18.13 3.33 0.34
C GLN A 99 18.21 2.02 1.12
N SER A 100 18.42 0.92 0.41
CA SER A 100 18.75 -0.38 0.98
C SER A 100 19.83 -1.03 0.14
N THR A 101 21.00 -1.29 0.73
CA THR A 101 22.14 -1.91 0.01
C THR A 101 22.51 -1.09 -1.26
N PRO A 102 22.65 -1.62 -2.51
CA PRO A 102 22.95 -0.75 -3.67
C PRO A 102 21.73 -0.06 -4.27
N HIS A 103 20.52 -0.23 -3.70
CA HIS A 103 19.27 0.28 -4.25
C HIS A 103 18.91 1.62 -3.65
N HIS A 104 18.66 2.60 -4.51
CA HIS A 104 18.09 3.89 -4.15
C HIS A 104 16.64 3.95 -4.64
N PHE A 105 15.71 3.95 -3.70
CA PHE A 105 14.28 3.99 -3.99
C PHE A 105 13.75 5.41 -3.92
N SER A 106 12.86 5.73 -4.85
CA SER A 106 11.94 6.86 -4.75
C SER A 106 10.57 6.40 -5.14
N ALA A 107 9.53 6.81 -4.43
CA ALA A 107 8.16 6.49 -4.79
C ALA A 107 7.24 7.70 -4.66
N VAL A 108 6.24 7.73 -5.53
CA VAL A 108 5.09 8.62 -5.40
C VAL A 108 3.91 7.77 -4.99
N VAL A 109 3.27 8.11 -3.87
CA VAL A 109 2.04 7.49 -3.41
C VAL A 109 0.91 8.49 -3.55
N THR A 110 -0.03 8.20 -4.45
CA THR A 110 -1.17 9.09 -4.72
C THR A 110 -2.45 8.45 -4.22
N ALA A 111 -3.13 9.09 -3.27
CA ALA A 111 -4.45 8.70 -2.82
C ALA A 111 -5.50 9.62 -3.43
N ARG A 112 -6.54 9.02 -4.04
CA ARG A 112 -7.70 9.72 -4.58
C ARG A 112 -8.98 9.09 -4.07
N ARG A 113 -9.99 9.93 -3.90
CA ARG A 113 -11.36 9.50 -3.59
C ARG A 113 -12.26 9.84 -4.77
N ASP A 114 -13.08 8.89 -5.16
CA ASP A 114 -14.16 9.08 -6.13
C ASP A 114 -15.52 8.71 -5.49
N ALA A 115 -16.58 8.67 -6.28
CA ALA A 115 -17.92 8.32 -5.79
C ALA A 115 -18.03 6.87 -5.30
N ASP A 116 -17.20 5.98 -5.85
CA ASP A 116 -17.25 4.53 -5.65
C ASP A 116 -16.20 4.06 -4.62
N GLY A 117 -15.36 4.94 -4.08
CA GLY A 117 -14.44 4.64 -2.99
C GLY A 117 -13.07 5.34 -3.06
N VAL A 118 -12.03 4.63 -2.60
CA VAL A 118 -10.66 5.16 -2.44
C VAL A 118 -9.66 4.34 -3.23
N THR A 119 -8.83 5.01 -4.03
CA THR A 119 -7.69 4.42 -4.73
C THR A 119 -6.39 4.95 -4.14
N VAL A 120 -5.42 4.07 -3.88
CA VAL A 120 -4.04 4.46 -3.61
C VAL A 120 -3.11 3.81 -4.63
N GLU A 121 -2.40 4.64 -5.38
CA GLU A 121 -1.44 4.24 -6.40
C GLU A 121 -0.03 4.43 -5.87
N PHE A 122 0.83 3.42 -6.07
CA PHE A 122 2.25 3.45 -5.78
C PHE A 122 3.00 3.42 -7.11
N ASP A 123 3.84 4.43 -7.32
CA ASP A 123 4.76 4.52 -8.46
C ASP A 123 6.18 4.58 -7.94
N VAL A 124 6.88 3.45 -8.01
CA VAL A 124 8.19 3.23 -7.41
C VAL A 124 9.24 3.18 -8.50
N ALA A 125 10.35 3.88 -8.27
CA ALA A 125 11.57 3.75 -9.03
C ALA A 125 12.70 3.21 -8.14
N ASP A 126 13.40 2.20 -8.63
CA ASP A 126 14.63 1.65 -8.06
C ASP A 126 15.81 2.03 -8.96
N ARG A 127 16.66 2.94 -8.48
CA ARG A 127 17.92 3.25 -9.14
C ARG A 127 19.03 2.40 -8.53
N CYS A 128 19.46 1.40 -9.29
CA CYS A 128 20.56 0.52 -8.93
C CYS A 128 21.59 0.44 -10.06
N ARG A 129 22.88 0.38 -9.71
CA ARG A 129 23.97 0.17 -10.69
C ARG A 129 24.38 -1.30 -10.80
N GLU A 130 23.91 -2.13 -9.89
CA GLU A 130 24.10 -3.57 -9.90
C GLU A 130 22.94 -4.27 -10.64
N PRO A 131 23.10 -5.52 -11.09
CA PRO A 131 22.02 -6.28 -11.68
C PRO A 131 20.84 -6.42 -10.71
N VAL A 132 19.64 -6.08 -11.19
CA VAL A 132 18.38 -6.35 -10.48
C VAL A 132 17.75 -7.58 -11.11
N VAL A 133 17.40 -8.58 -10.30
CA VAL A 133 16.73 -9.81 -10.74
C VAL A 133 15.23 -9.74 -10.45
N THR A 134 14.86 -9.17 -9.30
CA THR A 134 13.44 -8.91 -8.98
C THR A 134 13.30 -7.60 -8.24
N LEU A 135 12.25 -6.85 -8.59
CA LEU A 135 11.74 -5.71 -7.83
C LEU A 135 10.26 -5.96 -7.56
N GLY A 136 9.93 -6.17 -6.30
CA GLY A 136 8.55 -6.39 -5.86
C GLY A 136 8.09 -5.40 -4.80
N ALA A 137 6.79 -5.44 -4.53
CA ALA A 137 6.17 -4.93 -3.31
C ALA A 137 5.25 -6.03 -2.77
N MET A 138 5.64 -6.65 -1.66
CA MET A 138 4.93 -7.79 -1.07
C MET A 138 4.14 -7.36 0.15
N TYR A 139 2.94 -7.92 0.31
CA TYR A 139 2.09 -7.71 1.47
C TYR A 139 1.59 -9.05 2.02
N LEU A 140 1.51 -9.15 3.34
CA LEU A 140 0.74 -10.15 4.04
C LEU A 140 -0.68 -9.60 4.24
N VAL A 141 -1.66 -10.25 3.62
CA VAL A 141 -3.07 -9.87 3.69
C VAL A 141 -3.81 -10.85 4.59
N ARG A 142 -4.53 -10.37 5.60
CA ARG A 142 -5.36 -11.17 6.52
C ARG A 142 -6.71 -11.55 5.91
N LEU A 143 -6.69 -11.93 4.63
CA LEU A 143 -7.82 -12.47 3.86
C LEU A 143 -7.37 -13.79 3.24
N GLY A 144 -8.16 -14.84 3.46
CA GLY A 144 -7.88 -16.17 2.95
C GLY A 144 -8.46 -16.41 1.57
N SER A 145 -8.29 -17.63 1.06
CA SER A 145 -8.85 -18.04 -0.23
C SER A 145 -10.37 -18.03 -0.28
N SER A 146 -11.04 -18.16 0.87
CA SER A 146 -12.50 -18.03 0.98
C SER A 146 -13.02 -16.62 0.73
N ASP A 147 -12.17 -15.61 0.86
CA ASP A 147 -12.52 -14.20 0.69
C ASP A 147 -12.20 -13.70 -0.73
N LEU A 148 -11.62 -14.54 -1.59
CA LEU A 148 -11.26 -14.19 -2.96
C LEU A 148 -12.47 -14.28 -3.89
N SER A 149 -12.70 -13.23 -4.67
CA SER A 149 -13.65 -13.25 -5.79
C SER A 149 -12.94 -13.42 -7.14
N ASP A 150 -11.72 -12.91 -7.29
CA ASP A 150 -10.90 -12.98 -8.51
C ASP A 150 -9.41 -12.97 -8.16
N ALA A 151 -8.58 -13.71 -8.91
CA ALA A 151 -7.13 -13.80 -8.70
C ALA A 151 -6.41 -13.99 -10.04
N GLY A 152 -6.31 -12.91 -10.82
CA GLY A 152 -5.59 -12.85 -12.07
C GLY A 152 -4.18 -12.28 -11.93
N THR A 153 -3.40 -12.33 -13.01
CA THR A 153 -2.00 -11.86 -13.06
C THR A 153 -1.85 -10.34 -13.10
N GLY A 154 -2.94 -9.58 -13.26
CA GLY A 154 -2.95 -8.11 -13.18
C GLY A 154 -3.77 -7.56 -12.02
N ARG A 155 -4.62 -8.40 -11.41
CA ARG A 155 -5.56 -7.95 -10.37
C ARG A 155 -6.00 -9.12 -9.50
N ILE A 156 -6.05 -8.87 -8.20
CA ILE A 156 -6.61 -9.75 -7.18
C ILE A 156 -7.71 -8.98 -6.46
N VAL A 157 -8.85 -9.63 -6.26
CA VAL A 157 -10.05 -9.03 -5.68
C VAL A 157 -10.52 -9.89 -4.52
N TRP A 158 -10.80 -9.23 -3.40
CA TRP A 158 -11.44 -9.80 -2.24
C TRP A 158 -12.80 -9.16 -2.01
N GLU A 159 -13.78 -10.00 -1.68
CA GLU A 159 -15.15 -9.62 -1.33
C GLU A 159 -15.65 -10.55 -0.21
N GLY A 160 -16.56 -10.08 0.63
CA GLY A 160 -17.22 -10.91 1.64
C GLY A 160 -17.34 -10.28 3.03
N ASP A 161 -17.78 -11.09 3.98
CA ASP A 161 -18.13 -10.64 5.33
C ASP A 161 -16.94 -10.09 6.11
N ALA A 162 -15.73 -10.61 5.86
CA ALA A 162 -14.49 -10.12 6.47
C ALA A 162 -14.21 -8.64 6.15
N LEU A 163 -14.77 -8.12 5.06
CA LEU A 163 -14.68 -6.73 4.63
C LEU A 163 -15.93 -5.91 4.97
N GLY A 164 -16.91 -6.48 5.68
CA GLY A 164 -18.16 -5.79 5.99
C GLY A 164 -18.95 -5.39 4.74
N THR A 165 -19.00 -6.27 3.73
CA THR A 165 -19.70 -6.16 2.42
C THR A 165 -19.04 -5.29 1.34
N GLY A 166 -17.90 -4.66 1.61
CA GLY A 166 -17.16 -3.96 0.55
C GLY A 166 -16.23 -4.86 -0.27
N ARG A 167 -15.48 -4.22 -1.16
CA ARG A 167 -14.58 -4.87 -2.12
C ARG A 167 -13.19 -4.24 -2.04
N LEU A 168 -12.18 -5.08 -1.84
CA LEU A 168 -10.78 -4.70 -1.85
C LEU A 168 -10.10 -5.25 -3.10
N GLU A 169 -9.37 -4.42 -3.82
CA GLU A 169 -8.57 -4.83 -4.97
C GLU A 169 -7.11 -4.48 -4.77
N PHE A 170 -6.25 -5.40 -5.21
CA PHE A 170 -4.83 -5.16 -5.46
C PHE A 170 -4.56 -5.35 -6.95
N ALA A 171 -4.02 -4.33 -7.62
CA ALA A 171 -3.77 -4.39 -9.05
C ALA A 171 -2.36 -3.91 -9.40
N ALA A 172 -1.79 -4.52 -10.43
CA ALA A 172 -0.55 -4.11 -11.06
C ALA A 172 -0.72 -4.32 -12.56
N ASP A 173 -0.76 -3.21 -13.31
CA ASP A 173 -1.00 -3.21 -14.75
C ASP A 173 0.32 -3.39 -15.52
N ASP A 174 0.24 -3.85 -16.77
CA ASP A 174 1.41 -4.04 -17.64
C ASP A 174 2.27 -2.75 -17.69
N PRO A 175 3.61 -2.85 -17.55
CA PRO A 175 4.41 -4.08 -17.58
C PRO A 175 4.57 -4.80 -16.24
N SER A 176 3.96 -4.31 -15.16
CA SER A 176 3.96 -5.00 -13.87
C SER A 176 2.94 -6.13 -13.83
N SER A 177 3.08 -7.02 -12.85
CA SER A 177 2.12 -8.12 -12.63
C SER A 177 1.83 -8.31 -11.15
N ALA A 178 0.61 -8.73 -10.84
CA ALA A 178 0.21 -9.17 -9.52
C ALA A 178 0.34 -10.69 -9.39
N SER A 179 0.71 -11.16 -8.21
CA SER A 179 0.74 -12.59 -7.87
C SER A 179 0.20 -12.82 -6.46
N LEU A 180 -0.40 -13.98 -6.25
CA LEU A 180 -1.00 -14.40 -5.00
C LEU A 180 -0.44 -15.77 -4.60
N SER A 181 -0.16 -15.94 -3.31
CA SER A 181 0.14 -17.24 -2.72
C SER A 181 -0.51 -17.37 -1.34
N GLU A 182 -0.84 -18.59 -0.92
CA GLU A 182 -1.43 -18.81 0.39
C GLU A 182 -0.41 -18.54 1.52
N ALA A 183 -0.88 -17.97 2.62
CA ALA A 183 -0.08 -17.70 3.82
C ALA A 183 -0.73 -18.24 5.10
N GLY A 184 -1.54 -19.30 4.95
CA GLY A 184 -2.35 -19.89 6.00
C GLY A 184 -3.84 -19.84 5.67
N ARG A 185 -4.67 -20.40 6.56
CA ARG A 185 -6.12 -20.54 6.30
C ARG A 185 -6.89 -19.22 6.19
N ARG A 186 -6.34 -18.14 6.76
CA ARG A 186 -6.97 -16.81 6.85
C ARG A 186 -6.04 -15.70 6.36
N ALA A 187 -5.04 -16.06 5.57
CA ALA A 187 -4.07 -15.09 5.09
C ALA A 187 -3.53 -15.48 3.72
N SER A 188 -3.21 -14.46 2.93
CA SER A 188 -2.61 -14.57 1.62
C SER A 188 -1.39 -13.65 1.55
N ARG A 189 -0.36 -14.05 0.79
CA ARG A 189 0.69 -13.15 0.34
C ARG A 189 0.33 -12.65 -1.04
N VAL A 190 0.26 -11.34 -1.18
CA VAL A 190 0.11 -10.68 -2.48
C VAL A 190 1.39 -9.93 -2.81
N GLN A 191 1.77 -9.92 -4.09
CA GLN A 191 2.95 -9.20 -4.55
C GLN A 191 2.68 -8.53 -5.88
N ALA A 192 3.05 -7.25 -6.01
CA ALA A 192 3.28 -6.62 -7.30
C ALA A 192 4.75 -6.82 -7.70
N LEU A 193 4.98 -7.16 -8.96
CA LEU A 193 6.31 -7.42 -9.53
C LEU A 193 6.55 -6.49 -10.72
N ALA A 194 7.72 -5.88 -10.78
CA ALA A 194 8.16 -5.11 -11.93
C ALA A 194 8.61 -6.04 -13.06
N ARG A 195 8.41 -5.60 -14.30
CA ARG A 195 9.19 -6.12 -15.41
C ARG A 195 10.61 -5.57 -15.33
N ILE A 196 11.57 -6.47 -15.15
CA ILE A 196 12.98 -6.10 -15.14
C ILE A 196 13.50 -5.95 -16.57
N VAL A 197 14.14 -4.81 -16.83
CA VAL A 197 14.88 -4.55 -18.07
C VAL A 197 16.37 -4.48 -17.70
N PRO A 198 17.17 -5.55 -17.96
CA PRO A 198 18.56 -5.64 -17.48
C PRO A 198 19.49 -4.51 -17.93
N THR A 199 19.16 -3.85 -19.04
CA THR A 199 19.94 -2.73 -19.59
C THR A 199 19.63 -1.39 -18.93
N GLU A 200 18.55 -1.30 -18.15
CA GLU A 200 18.12 -0.07 -17.49
C GLU A 200 18.73 0.06 -16.08
N ARG A 201 19.16 1.28 -15.75
CA ARG A 201 19.68 1.63 -14.42
C ARG A 201 18.58 2.12 -13.46
N THR A 202 17.34 2.14 -13.93
CA THR A 202 16.20 2.50 -13.12
C THR A 202 15.07 1.57 -13.48
N GLN A 203 14.71 0.69 -12.56
CA GLN A 203 13.56 -0.21 -12.69
C GLN A 203 12.34 0.50 -12.13
N ARG A 204 11.16 0.28 -12.71
CA ARG A 204 9.91 0.91 -12.27
C ARG A 204 8.89 -0.15 -11.88
N LEU A 205 8.19 0.10 -10.78
CA LEU A 205 7.11 -0.74 -10.26
C LEU A 205 5.89 0.15 -10.02
N CYS A 206 4.78 -0.14 -10.70
CA CYS A 206 3.51 0.54 -10.48
C CYS A 206 2.47 -0.46 -10.01
N TYR A 207 1.77 -0.13 -8.94
CA TYR A 207 0.66 -0.94 -8.43
C TYR A 207 -0.33 -0.06 -7.65
N ARG A 208 -1.51 -0.60 -7.37
CA ARG A 208 -2.54 0.14 -6.65
C ARG A 208 -3.39 -0.74 -5.76
N TRP A 209 -3.90 -0.11 -4.71
CA TRP A 209 -4.98 -0.63 -3.86
C TRP A 209 -6.26 0.14 -4.16
N ARG A 210 -7.39 -0.57 -4.24
CA ARG A 210 -8.73 0.03 -4.37
C ARG A 210 -9.64 -0.50 -3.29
N TRP A 211 -10.26 0.39 -2.51
CA TRP A 211 -11.32 0.04 -1.58
C TRP A 211 -12.64 0.63 -2.03
N SER A 212 -13.62 -0.22 -2.34
CA SER A 212 -14.98 0.18 -2.66
C SER A 212 -15.91 -0.28 -1.54
N PRO A 213 -16.36 0.62 -0.64
CA PRO A 213 -17.32 0.24 0.40
C PRO A 213 -18.64 -0.18 -0.24
N ALA A 214 -19.40 -1.05 0.42
CA ALA A 214 -20.77 -1.30 0.00
C ALA A 214 -21.59 -0.02 0.04
N ALA A 215 -22.53 0.13 -0.88
CA ALA A 215 -23.54 1.19 -0.78
C ALA A 215 -24.25 1.06 0.59
N PRO A 216 -24.48 2.17 1.32
CA PRO A 216 -25.23 2.11 2.56
C PRO A 216 -26.58 1.46 2.26
N ALA A 217 -26.93 0.42 3.01
CA ALA A 217 -28.23 -0.21 2.89
C ALA A 217 -29.29 0.88 3.08
N VAL A 218 -30.06 1.18 2.02
CA VAL A 218 -31.20 2.07 2.12
C VAL A 218 -32.17 1.41 3.08
N THR A 219 -32.18 1.86 4.33
CA THR A 219 -33.16 1.43 5.31
C THR A 219 -34.48 2.03 4.86
N ALA A 220 -35.27 1.23 4.14
CA ALA A 220 -36.65 1.56 3.86
C ALA A 220 -37.35 1.80 5.20
N ARG A 221 -37.83 3.04 5.39
CA ARG A 221 -38.69 3.42 6.50
C ARG A 221 -40.10 2.91 6.26
#